data_AF-A0A0C3CTY1-F1
#
_entry.id   AF-A0A0C3CTY1-F1
#
_cell.length_a   1.000
_cell.length_b   1.000
_cell.length_c   1.000
_cell.angle_alpha   90.00
_cell.angle_beta   90.00
_cell.angle_gamma   90.00
#
_symmetry.space_group_name_H-M   'P 1'
#
loop_
_entity.id
_entity.type
_entity.pdbx_description
1 polymer ?
#
loop_
_entity_poly.entity_id
_entity_poly.type
_entity_poly.pdbx_seq_one_letter_code
_entity_poly.pdbx_strand_id
1 'polypeptide(L)'
;MTLPERYPSSPSRTEQQEASLSNPASIQAQQVNGEQPLPTQDSQTTPSFYPPREALTLTDMVAKAVHIIYEMSKRQEAPTEIHSTILNTLRPNLGGTSTPAVVAEQPGSMWTTSSSTAWSASMWIKMLEAGHARSKETIILNMIEWMGASEWFDAEIEQAKKSPGNLASKDNEDCPSSPTSTGIQRKIFDTRRKKLNNIFYRGRTLRKLVQMTHLGILFDPDIWTYAKASKENIDKVVALFEVDRQKMELLSILDKQVELLVNEGRPDLSRFFDSLESHSITPSEEVSSLRAEYGLERVSRYPGSLDSTVDGVVKGIGHVLGKPTLDDDDSIIGNGSVELSCGIFDRLRSREWLNCWDIAAALEMTDRPAFVRLNLSIPLYKKDTNSKALPLSNPFHRWRKKIDDFRRKGKSDLEDLQVYICPLNVNRNHFTLLEINEQTKMINHYDSMASAGIIQRKTKTTLVRRVVMEEFRDLGFGYTEAPTPQQRDEWSCGLMVIRNAKQLMMGLPVGSWDDEVDPDRVIMEVVGDCQTLLEQHALQPHPISKKRKEMDEVLVPSRSSKRLNRTITCSG
;
A
#
# COMPACT_ATOMS: atom_id res chain seq x y z
N MET A 1 -64.86 -54.36 0.93
CA MET A 1 -63.96 -55.45 1.31
C MET A 1 -63.00 -54.90 2.36
N THR A 2 -63.14 -55.46 3.57
CA THR A 2 -62.26 -55.40 4.76
C THR A 2 -61.76 -54.05 5.30
N LEU A 3 -62.40 -53.69 6.43
CA LEU A 3 -62.05 -52.72 7.49
C LEU A 3 -60.97 -53.31 8.47
N PRO A 4 -60.55 -52.61 9.55
CA PRO A 4 -59.17 -52.51 10.09
C PRO A 4 -58.97 -53.11 11.50
N GLU A 5 -57.76 -53.03 12.07
CA GLU A 5 -57.45 -53.17 13.52
C GLU A 5 -56.25 -52.25 13.88
N ARG A 6 -56.38 -51.25 14.77
CA ARG A 6 -56.39 -51.23 16.26
C ARG A 6 -55.05 -51.52 16.96
N TYR A 7 -54.56 -50.49 17.67
CA TYR A 7 -53.62 -50.41 18.83
C TYR A 7 -53.93 -51.44 19.97
N PRO A 8 -53.19 -51.51 21.13
CA PRO A 8 -52.05 -50.73 21.69
C PRO A 8 -50.96 -51.60 22.38
N SER A 9 -49.95 -51.00 23.05
CA SER A 9 -49.55 -51.26 24.47
C SER A 9 -48.18 -50.64 24.86
N SER A 10 -48.17 -49.70 25.80
CA SER A 10 -47.09 -49.52 26.80
C SER A 10 -47.55 -50.25 28.10
N PRO A 11 -46.72 -50.59 29.13
CA PRO A 11 -46.07 -49.57 29.98
C PRO A 11 -44.82 -49.98 30.84
N SER A 12 -44.26 -48.99 31.56
CA SER A 12 -43.53 -49.05 32.87
C SER A 12 -42.13 -49.70 32.91
N ARG A 13 -41.12 -49.30 33.70
CA ARG A 13 -41.02 -48.68 35.04
C ARG A 13 -39.53 -48.27 35.28
N THR A 14 -39.18 -47.02 35.57
CA THR A 14 -38.90 -46.37 36.90
C THR A 14 -37.69 -46.92 37.68
N GLU A 15 -36.65 -46.09 37.87
CA GLU A 15 -36.11 -45.55 39.16
C GLU A 15 -34.81 -44.75 38.86
N GLN A 16 -34.70 -43.43 39.09
CA GLN A 16 -34.49 -42.68 40.37
C GLN A 16 -33.21 -43.14 41.10
N GLN A 17 -32.22 -42.31 41.47
CA GLN A 17 -32.16 -40.98 42.12
C GLN A 17 -30.85 -40.25 41.70
N GLU A 18 -30.81 -38.92 41.45
CA GLU A 18 -30.75 -37.80 42.42
C GLU A 18 -29.54 -37.87 43.38
N ALA A 19 -28.85 -36.81 43.79
CA ALA A 19 -28.87 -35.37 43.48
C ALA A 19 -27.73 -34.72 44.31
N SER A 20 -27.50 -33.43 44.05
CA SER A 20 -27.12 -32.35 45.00
C SER A 20 -25.83 -31.63 44.57
N LEU A 21 -25.93 -30.44 43.94
CA LEU A 21 -26.10 -29.10 44.57
C LEU A 21 -24.90 -28.77 45.47
N SER A 22 -24.13 -27.72 45.21
CA SER A 22 -24.57 -26.35 45.48
C SER A 22 -23.55 -25.28 45.00
N ASN A 23 -24.09 -24.16 44.51
CA ASN A 23 -23.49 -22.81 44.41
C ASN A 23 -23.69 -22.06 45.76
N PRO A 24 -23.33 -20.76 46.00
CA PRO A 24 -22.59 -19.73 45.22
C PRO A 24 -21.61 -18.81 46.05
N ALA A 25 -21.01 -17.82 45.35
CA ALA A 25 -20.79 -16.41 45.76
C ALA A 25 -19.51 -15.93 46.53
N SER A 26 -18.72 -15.11 45.82
CA SER A 26 -18.36 -13.70 46.13
C SER A 26 -17.16 -13.31 47.03
N ILE A 27 -16.50 -12.22 46.60
CA ILE A 27 -15.77 -11.16 47.33
C ILE A 27 -14.21 -11.11 47.29
N GLN A 28 -13.76 -9.98 46.74
CA GLN A 28 -12.59 -9.11 47.03
C GLN A 28 -11.23 -9.22 46.33
N ALA A 29 -10.81 -8.00 45.97
CA ALA A 29 -9.54 -7.54 45.45
C ALA A 29 -8.40 -7.61 46.47
N GLN A 30 -7.17 -7.73 45.95
CA GLN A 30 -5.99 -7.14 46.57
C GLN A 30 -4.93 -6.80 45.51
N GLN A 31 -4.62 -5.50 45.39
CA GLN A 31 -3.36 -4.99 44.86
C GLN A 31 -2.23 -5.38 45.81
N VAL A 32 -1.09 -5.84 45.29
CA VAL A 32 0.24 -5.60 45.89
C VAL A 32 1.30 -5.47 44.79
N ASN A 33 2.09 -4.40 44.92
CA ASN A 33 3.30 -4.05 44.21
C ASN A 33 4.32 -5.19 44.04
N GLY A 34 5.11 -5.11 42.96
CA GLY A 34 6.36 -5.83 42.83
C GLY A 34 7.11 -5.44 41.56
N GLU A 35 7.81 -4.31 41.58
CA GLU A 35 8.91 -4.04 40.65
C GLU A 35 9.96 -5.15 40.82
N GLN A 36 10.31 -5.85 39.73
CA GLN A 36 11.64 -6.43 39.58
C GLN A 36 12.07 -6.44 38.10
N PRO A 37 13.39 -6.30 37.84
CA PRO A 37 13.93 -5.67 36.65
C PRO A 37 14.12 -6.61 35.46
N LEU A 38 14.13 -6.01 34.25
CA LEU A 38 14.66 -6.65 33.04
C LEU A 38 16.11 -7.11 33.28
N PRO A 39 16.47 -8.37 32.94
CA PRO A 39 17.85 -8.77 32.91
C PRO A 39 18.50 -8.24 31.62
N THR A 40 19.52 -7.42 31.81
CA THR A 40 20.57 -7.13 30.85
C THR A 40 21.23 -8.44 30.41
N GLN A 41 21.13 -8.78 29.12
CA GLN A 41 22.02 -9.76 28.50
C GLN A 41 22.83 -9.08 27.40
N ASP A 42 23.94 -8.47 27.84
CA ASP A 42 25.17 -8.49 27.08
C ASP A 42 25.77 -9.90 27.21
N SER A 43 25.70 -10.68 26.14
CA SER A 43 26.64 -11.78 25.89
C SER A 43 26.64 -12.09 24.41
N GLN A 44 27.76 -11.73 23.79
CA GLN A 44 28.11 -12.09 22.43
C GLN A 44 28.17 -13.62 22.31
N THR A 45 27.27 -14.17 21.51
CA THR A 45 27.46 -15.49 20.91
C THR A 45 27.30 -15.30 19.41
N THR A 46 28.42 -15.36 18.69
CA THR A 46 28.47 -15.54 17.24
C THR A 46 27.53 -16.70 16.87
N PRO A 47 26.58 -16.53 15.93
CA PRO A 47 25.77 -17.65 15.48
C PRO A 47 26.69 -18.62 14.73
N SER A 48 26.90 -19.79 15.34
CA SER A 48 27.46 -20.95 14.68
C SER A 48 26.67 -21.23 13.39
N PHE A 49 27.38 -21.22 12.27
CA PHE A 49 26.85 -21.43 10.93
C PHE A 49 26.23 -22.83 10.84
N TYR A 50 24.98 -22.93 10.39
CA TYR A 50 24.41 -24.19 9.91
C TYR A 50 25.21 -24.67 8.68
N PRO A 51 25.31 -25.99 8.44
CA PRO A 51 25.95 -26.51 7.23
C PRO A 51 25.30 -25.90 5.98
N PRO A 52 26.00 -25.88 4.83
CA PRO A 52 25.47 -25.31 3.59
C PRO A 52 24.13 -25.99 3.32
N ARG A 53 23.06 -25.21 3.30
CA ARG A 53 21.75 -25.63 2.81
C ARG A 53 21.98 -26.30 1.45
N GLU A 54 21.43 -27.50 1.25
CA GLU A 54 21.55 -28.21 -0.02
C GLU A 54 21.29 -27.25 -1.18
N ALA A 55 22.19 -27.25 -2.17
CA ALA A 55 22.12 -26.31 -3.29
C ALA A 55 20.76 -26.48 -3.96
N LEU A 56 20.01 -25.38 -4.07
CA LEU A 56 18.69 -25.36 -4.70
C LEU A 56 18.77 -26.02 -6.07
N THR A 57 17.83 -26.93 -6.34
CA THR A 57 17.72 -27.52 -7.68
C THR A 57 17.24 -26.46 -8.67
N LEU A 58 17.51 -26.64 -9.96
CA LEU A 58 17.02 -25.72 -10.99
C LEU A 58 15.48 -25.61 -10.95
N THR A 59 14.79 -26.74 -10.77
CA THR A 59 13.32 -26.78 -10.64
C THR A 59 12.83 -25.97 -9.45
N ASP A 60 13.48 -26.07 -8.28
CA ASP A 60 13.10 -25.27 -7.11
C ASP A 60 13.32 -23.76 -7.37
N MET A 61 14.38 -23.40 -8.08
CA MET A 61 14.63 -22.00 -8.45
C MET A 61 13.55 -21.48 -9.40
N VAL A 62 13.17 -22.27 -10.41
CA VAL A 62 12.09 -21.91 -11.34
C VAL A 62 10.77 -21.74 -10.59
N ALA A 63 10.36 -22.72 -9.78
CA ALA A 63 9.09 -22.66 -9.05
C ALA A 63 9.01 -21.43 -8.14
N LYS A 64 10.10 -21.10 -7.44
CA LYS A 64 10.17 -19.89 -6.60
C LYS A 64 10.15 -18.61 -7.41
N ALA A 65 10.88 -18.55 -8.51
CA ALA A 65 10.89 -17.39 -9.40
C ALA A 65 9.50 -17.15 -10.00
N VAL A 66 8.81 -18.21 -10.45
CA VAL A 66 7.41 -18.14 -10.91
C VAL A 66 6.52 -17.54 -9.84
N HIS A 67 6.58 -18.06 -8.61
CA HIS A 67 5.76 -17.57 -7.51
C HIS A 67 6.04 -16.09 -7.19
N ILE A 68 7.32 -15.69 -7.11
CA ILE A 68 7.70 -14.29 -6.84
C ILE A 68 7.24 -13.38 -7.98
N ILE A 69 7.47 -13.76 -9.24
CA ILE A 69 7.03 -12.98 -10.40
C ILE A 69 5.52 -12.87 -10.44
N TYR A 70 4.79 -13.95 -10.16
CA TYR A 70 3.34 -13.95 -10.10
C TYR A 70 2.83 -12.94 -9.06
N GLU A 71 3.31 -13.06 -7.81
CA GLU A 71 2.93 -12.17 -6.71
C GLU A 71 3.26 -10.71 -7.00
N MET A 72 4.39 -10.44 -7.64
CA MET A 72 4.77 -9.09 -8.06
C MET A 72 3.96 -8.61 -9.26
N SER A 73 3.56 -9.48 -10.20
CA SER A 73 2.80 -9.12 -11.40
C SER A 73 1.35 -8.75 -11.11
N LYS A 74 0.77 -9.27 -10.02
CA LYS A 74 -0.55 -8.88 -9.49
C LYS A 74 -0.59 -7.42 -9.06
N ARG A 75 0.57 -6.82 -8.82
CA ARG A 75 0.71 -5.48 -8.23
C ARG A 75 1.25 -4.55 -9.30
N GLN A 76 0.68 -3.35 -9.38
CA GLN A 76 1.23 -2.29 -10.20
C GLN A 76 2.01 -1.34 -9.30
N GLU A 77 3.34 -1.47 -9.30
CA GLU A 77 4.18 -0.38 -8.84
C GLU A 77 4.19 0.67 -9.96
N ALA A 78 4.19 1.98 -9.68
CA ALA A 78 4.44 2.90 -10.79
C ALA A 78 5.93 2.80 -11.16
N PRO A 79 6.24 2.73 -12.46
CA PRO A 79 7.59 2.95 -12.93
C PRO A 79 8.14 4.22 -12.32
N THR A 80 9.20 4.11 -11.52
CA THR A 80 9.85 5.29 -10.98
C THR A 80 11.10 5.53 -11.80
N GLU A 81 11.21 6.70 -12.43
CA GLU A 81 12.41 7.14 -13.18
C GLU A 81 13.69 7.02 -12.34
N ILE A 82 13.56 7.02 -11.01
CA ILE A 82 14.62 6.81 -10.03
C ILE A 82 15.29 5.43 -10.22
N HIS A 83 14.54 4.32 -10.21
CA HIS A 83 15.14 2.98 -10.27
C HIS A 83 15.77 2.70 -11.63
N SER A 84 15.17 3.21 -12.71
CA SER A 84 15.76 3.10 -14.06
C SER A 84 17.02 3.93 -14.18
N THR A 85 17.05 5.13 -13.60
CA THR A 85 18.28 5.95 -13.51
C THR A 85 19.38 5.24 -12.74
N ILE A 86 19.06 4.66 -11.57
CA ILE A 86 20.04 3.91 -10.77
C ILE A 86 20.58 2.71 -11.54
N LEU A 87 19.72 1.89 -12.16
CA LEU A 87 20.17 0.75 -12.96
C LEU A 87 21.03 1.19 -14.16
N ASN A 88 20.67 2.27 -14.83
CA ASN A 88 21.45 2.80 -15.94
C ASN A 88 22.83 3.33 -15.49
N THR A 89 22.91 3.96 -14.32
CA THR A 89 24.20 4.37 -13.72
C THR A 89 25.07 3.17 -13.34
N LEU A 90 24.45 2.09 -12.84
CA LEU A 90 25.17 0.87 -12.45
C LEU A 90 25.64 0.05 -13.66
N ARG A 91 24.89 0.06 -14.77
CA ARG A 91 25.10 -0.82 -15.94
C ARG A 91 26.52 -0.83 -16.53
N PRO A 92 27.25 0.31 -16.67
CA PRO A 92 28.66 0.32 -17.08
C PRO A 92 29.57 -0.48 -16.16
N ASN A 93 29.27 -0.50 -14.86
CA ASN A 93 30.01 -1.24 -13.85
C ASN A 93 29.53 -2.69 -13.71
N LEU A 94 28.37 -3.05 -14.28
CA LEU A 94 27.79 -4.40 -14.25
C LEU A 94 28.08 -5.23 -15.51
N GLY A 95 28.87 -4.73 -16.47
CA GLY A 95 29.33 -5.50 -17.63
C GLY A 95 28.32 -5.68 -18.79
N GLY A 96 27.20 -4.95 -18.79
CA GLY A 96 26.18 -5.04 -19.85
C GLY A 96 26.50 -4.23 -21.12
N THR A 97 26.22 -4.79 -22.30
CA THR A 97 26.27 -4.08 -23.59
C THR A 97 25.10 -3.10 -23.70
N SER A 98 25.41 -1.82 -23.97
CA SER A 98 24.44 -0.72 -23.99
C SER A 98 23.51 -0.75 -25.21
N THR A 99 22.23 -0.46 -25.00
CA THR A 99 21.41 0.24 -26.02
C THR A 99 20.88 1.51 -25.36
N PRO A 100 21.25 2.72 -25.82
CA PRO A 100 20.76 3.95 -25.21
C PRO A 100 19.34 4.22 -25.69
N ALA A 101 18.35 4.06 -24.80
CA ALA A 101 17.05 4.69 -24.99
C ALA A 101 17.20 6.18 -24.65
N VAL A 102 17.07 7.05 -25.65
CA VAL A 102 16.99 8.50 -25.44
C VAL A 102 15.65 8.79 -24.77
N VAL A 103 15.66 9.06 -23.46
CA VAL A 103 14.48 9.48 -22.71
C VAL A 103 14.43 11.00 -22.70
N ALA A 104 13.31 11.56 -23.14
CA ALA A 104 13.06 12.99 -23.16
C ALA A 104 12.95 13.53 -21.72
N GLU A 105 13.71 14.58 -21.41
CA GLU A 105 13.70 15.25 -20.10
C GLU A 105 12.32 15.88 -19.83
N GLN A 106 11.63 15.42 -18.77
CA GLN A 106 10.44 16.06 -18.22
C GLN A 106 10.88 17.05 -17.12
N PRO A 107 10.68 18.37 -17.28
CA PRO A 107 11.07 19.35 -16.29
C PRO A 107 10.07 19.36 -15.13
N GLY A 108 10.42 18.76 -13.99
CA GLY A 108 9.60 18.84 -12.78
C GLY A 108 9.88 17.81 -11.68
N SER A 109 10.58 16.71 -11.97
CA SER A 109 10.96 15.72 -10.96
C SER A 109 12.26 16.12 -10.25
N MET A 110 12.29 16.06 -8.91
CA MET A 110 13.48 16.32 -8.08
C MET A 110 14.67 15.39 -8.43
N TRP A 111 14.40 14.33 -9.19
CA TRP A 111 15.34 13.25 -9.53
C TRP A 111 15.88 13.33 -10.97
N THR A 112 15.66 14.44 -11.66
CA THR A 112 15.99 14.70 -13.10
C THR A 112 17.47 14.79 -13.45
N THR A 113 18.39 14.42 -12.56
CA THR A 113 19.82 14.42 -12.93
C THR A 113 20.17 13.13 -13.67
N SER A 114 20.96 13.23 -14.74
CA SER A 114 21.27 12.13 -15.65
C SER A 114 22.08 10.97 -15.01
N SER A 115 22.51 11.10 -13.76
CA SER A 115 23.24 10.06 -13.02
C SER A 115 22.92 10.08 -11.53
N SER A 116 22.68 8.90 -10.95
CA SER A 116 22.42 8.74 -9.51
C SER A 116 23.64 9.11 -8.63
N THR A 117 24.85 9.12 -9.21
CA THR A 117 26.07 9.58 -8.54
C THR A 117 26.15 11.11 -8.34
N ALA A 118 25.29 11.88 -9.00
CA ALA A 118 25.21 13.34 -8.82
C ALA A 118 24.21 13.76 -7.71
N TRP A 119 23.51 12.81 -7.10
CA TRP A 119 22.51 13.10 -6.08
C TRP A 119 23.15 13.49 -4.75
N SER A 120 22.51 14.39 -4.02
CA SER A 120 23.01 14.80 -2.71
C SER A 120 22.80 13.72 -1.64
N ALA A 121 23.61 13.74 -0.57
CA ALA A 121 23.45 12.83 0.57
C ALA A 121 22.02 12.87 1.16
N SER A 122 21.39 14.04 1.21
CA SER A 122 20.02 14.17 1.73
C SER A 122 18.96 13.55 0.83
N MET A 123 19.19 13.52 -0.49
CA MET A 123 18.33 12.83 -1.45
C MET A 123 18.42 11.30 -1.24
N TRP A 124 19.63 10.75 -1.17
CA TRP A 124 19.83 9.32 -0.90
C TRP A 124 19.23 8.89 0.43
N ILE A 125 19.42 9.69 1.49
CA ILE A 125 18.85 9.38 2.81
C ILE A 125 17.32 9.36 2.77
N LYS A 126 16.69 10.39 2.17
CA LYS A 126 15.23 10.44 2.03
C LYS A 126 14.68 9.26 1.23
N MET A 127 15.38 8.87 0.16
CA MET A 127 14.96 7.73 -0.66
C MET A 127 15.10 6.40 0.10
N LEU A 128 16.22 6.16 0.77
CA LEU A 128 16.42 4.95 1.57
C LEU A 128 15.42 4.86 2.74
N GLU A 129 15.04 6.00 3.32
CA GLU A 129 14.01 6.08 4.35
C GLU A 129 12.61 5.81 3.79
N ALA A 130 12.28 6.37 2.62
CA ALA A 130 11.05 6.08 1.90
C ALA A 130 10.96 4.61 1.50
N GLY A 131 12.04 4.02 0.98
CA GLY A 131 12.10 2.61 0.60
C GLY A 131 12.01 1.65 1.77
N HIS A 132 12.56 2.03 2.93
CA HIS A 132 12.39 1.27 4.16
C HIS A 132 10.94 1.33 4.71
N ALA A 133 10.19 2.38 4.38
CA ALA A 133 8.79 2.51 4.74
C ALA A 133 7.84 1.78 3.76
N ARG A 134 8.31 1.40 2.57
CA ARG A 134 7.59 0.51 1.65
C ARG A 134 7.61 -0.92 2.20
N SER A 135 6.55 -1.69 1.92
CA SER A 135 6.36 -3.03 2.50
C SER A 135 7.54 -3.97 2.16
N LYS A 136 7.63 -5.08 2.90
CA LYS A 136 8.56 -6.20 2.60
C LYS A 136 8.36 -6.79 1.20
N GLU A 137 7.44 -6.30 0.39
CA GLU A 137 7.12 -6.85 -0.93
C GLU A 137 7.82 -6.07 -2.05
N THR A 138 8.36 -4.87 -1.77
CA THR A 138 9.21 -4.08 -2.68
C THR A 138 10.71 -4.43 -2.55
N ILE A 139 11.03 -5.70 -2.27
CA ILE A 139 12.38 -6.17 -1.92
C ILE A 139 13.40 -5.85 -3.03
N ILE A 140 13.05 -6.11 -4.28
CA ILE A 140 13.97 -5.92 -5.42
C ILE A 140 14.29 -4.44 -5.64
N LEU A 141 13.27 -3.56 -5.62
CA LEU A 141 13.49 -2.12 -5.75
C LEU A 141 14.36 -1.56 -4.61
N ASN A 142 14.13 -2.01 -3.37
CA ASN A 142 14.96 -1.62 -2.24
C ASN A 142 16.40 -2.10 -2.39
N MET A 143 16.63 -3.29 -2.95
CA MET A 143 17.99 -3.78 -3.25
C MET A 143 18.68 -2.92 -4.31
N ILE A 144 17.96 -2.50 -5.35
CA ILE A 144 18.47 -1.57 -6.38
C ILE A 144 18.88 -0.24 -5.74
N GLU A 145 18.05 0.31 -4.84
CA GLU A 145 18.38 1.53 -4.11
C GLU A 145 19.63 1.38 -3.24
N TRP A 146 19.80 0.23 -2.58
CA TRP A 146 20.99 -0.02 -1.76
C TRP A 146 22.25 -0.12 -2.61
N MET A 147 22.16 -0.76 -3.78
CA MET A 147 23.25 -0.82 -4.76
C MET A 147 23.66 0.58 -5.21
N GLY A 148 22.71 1.41 -5.66
CA GLY A 148 22.98 2.78 -6.09
C GLY A 148 23.55 3.66 -4.98
N ALA A 149 22.97 3.59 -3.77
CA ALA A 149 23.44 4.38 -2.63
C ALA A 149 24.88 4.02 -2.25
N SER A 150 25.23 2.73 -2.34
CA SER A 150 26.60 2.27 -2.07
C SER A 150 27.60 2.72 -3.13
N GLU A 151 27.20 2.81 -4.39
CA GLU A 151 28.03 3.32 -5.48
C GLU A 151 28.32 4.80 -5.31
N TRP A 152 27.28 5.60 -5.03
CA TRP A 152 27.43 7.01 -4.70
C TRP A 152 28.37 7.21 -3.51
N PHE A 153 28.17 6.47 -2.42
CA PHE A 153 28.99 6.60 -1.21
C PHE A 153 30.47 6.27 -1.44
N ASP A 154 30.75 5.22 -2.23
CA ASP A 154 32.14 4.89 -2.60
C ASP A 154 32.76 6.01 -3.47
N ALA A 155 32.00 6.60 -4.39
CA ALA A 155 32.46 7.71 -5.22
C ALA A 155 32.80 8.95 -4.37
N GLU A 156 31.98 9.28 -3.37
CA GLU A 156 32.25 10.37 -2.43
C GLU A 156 33.52 10.13 -1.60
N ILE A 157 33.72 8.90 -1.12
CA ILE A 157 34.96 8.53 -0.40
C ILE A 157 36.18 8.71 -1.30
N GLU A 158 36.11 8.28 -2.56
CA GLU A 158 37.21 8.41 -3.50
C GLU A 158 37.50 9.87 -3.88
N GLN A 159 36.46 10.71 -3.99
CA GLN A 159 36.63 12.16 -4.17
C GLN A 159 37.31 12.81 -2.94
N ALA A 160 36.87 12.43 -1.74
CA ALA A 160 37.46 12.93 -0.49
C ALA A 160 38.93 12.54 -0.33
N LYS A 161 39.33 11.34 -0.78
CA LYS A 161 40.74 10.90 -0.79
C LYS A 161 41.60 11.64 -1.83
N LYS A 162 41.00 12.05 -2.95
CA LYS A 162 41.70 12.77 -4.04
C LYS A 162 41.85 14.26 -3.78
N SER A 163 41.08 14.82 -2.84
CA SER A 163 41.21 16.22 -2.43
C SER A 163 42.33 16.38 -1.39
N PRO A 164 43.42 17.13 -1.68
CA PRO A 164 44.47 17.40 -0.71
C PRO A 164 43.94 18.35 0.38
N GLY A 165 43.79 17.82 1.60
CA GLY A 165 43.79 18.51 2.89
C GLY A 165 43.19 19.92 3.01
N ASN A 166 42.02 20.01 3.64
CA ASN A 166 41.68 21.14 4.51
C ASN A 166 41.10 20.61 5.82
N LEU A 167 41.99 20.07 6.67
CA LEU A 167 41.70 19.82 8.08
C LEU A 167 42.84 20.41 8.92
N ALA A 168 42.87 21.73 8.96
CA ALA A 168 43.58 22.51 9.96
C ALA A 168 42.68 23.67 10.40
N SER A 169 41.77 23.39 11.33
CA SER A 169 41.33 24.33 12.36
C SER A 169 40.64 23.54 13.49
N LYS A 170 41.48 22.93 14.33
CA LYS A 170 41.15 22.82 15.75
C LYS A 170 41.20 24.25 16.29
N ASP A 171 40.08 24.77 16.76
CA ASP A 171 39.94 25.32 18.12
C ASP A 171 38.61 26.07 18.29
N ASN A 172 37.96 25.77 19.42
CA ASN A 172 37.05 26.59 20.21
C ASN A 172 35.72 27.05 19.61
N GLU A 173 34.62 26.43 20.07
CA GLU A 173 33.60 27.18 20.81
C GLU A 173 32.82 26.27 21.76
N ASP A 174 33.02 26.50 23.06
CA ASP A 174 32.18 26.02 24.14
C ASP A 174 30.80 26.69 24.05
N CYS A 175 29.72 25.90 24.06
CA CYS A 175 28.42 26.37 24.49
C CYS A 175 27.72 25.28 25.33
N PRO A 176 27.32 25.56 26.58
CA PRO A 176 26.80 24.55 27.49
C PRO A 176 25.31 24.32 27.22
N SER A 177 24.98 23.28 26.45
CA SER A 177 23.62 22.74 26.34
C SER A 177 23.47 21.47 27.17
N SER A 178 22.34 21.36 27.87
CA SER A 178 22.06 20.46 28.99
C SER A 178 22.41 18.96 28.79
N PRO A 179 22.76 18.22 29.87
CA PRO A 179 23.35 16.87 29.77
C PRO A 179 22.37 15.76 29.36
N THR A 180 21.06 16.02 29.33
CA THR A 180 20.03 14.99 29.11
C THR A 180 19.53 14.91 27.66
N SER A 181 19.64 16.00 26.88
CA SER A 181 19.23 16.04 25.46
C SER A 181 20.32 15.48 24.52
N THR A 182 21.60 15.68 24.87
CA THR A 182 22.76 15.26 24.08
C THR A 182 22.95 13.74 24.02
N GLY A 183 22.58 13.01 25.08
CA GLY A 183 22.70 11.54 25.12
C GLY A 183 21.71 10.82 24.20
N ILE A 184 20.49 11.34 24.08
CA ILE A 184 19.43 10.77 23.23
C ILE A 184 19.74 11.08 21.76
N GLN A 185 20.08 12.33 21.44
CA GLN A 185 20.47 12.69 20.08
C GLN A 185 21.71 11.92 19.60
N ARG A 186 22.74 11.76 20.45
CA ARG A 186 23.93 10.98 20.10
C ARG A 186 23.59 9.51 19.81
N LYS A 187 22.74 8.88 20.62
CA LYS A 187 22.27 7.50 20.38
C LYS A 187 21.44 7.38 19.08
N ILE A 188 20.62 8.37 18.76
CA ILE A 188 19.85 8.42 17.50
C ILE A 188 20.80 8.54 16.31
N PHE A 189 21.77 9.45 16.36
CA PHE A 189 22.79 9.61 15.33
C PHE A 189 23.63 8.36 15.14
N ASP A 190 24.06 7.71 16.22
CA ASP A 190 24.83 6.46 16.17
C ASP A 190 24.02 5.30 15.57
N THR A 191 22.73 5.24 15.88
CA THR A 191 21.81 4.22 15.35
C THR A 191 21.57 4.42 13.85
N ARG A 192 21.30 5.67 13.43
CA ARG A 192 21.13 6.04 12.02
C ARG A 192 22.40 5.77 11.22
N ARG A 193 23.57 6.12 11.77
CA ARG A 193 24.87 5.84 11.16
C ARG A 193 25.13 4.34 11.00
N LYS A 194 24.84 3.53 12.02
CA LYS A 194 24.94 2.06 11.92
C LYS A 194 24.01 1.50 10.84
N LYS A 195 22.76 1.99 10.76
CA LYS A 195 21.79 1.59 9.73
C LYS A 195 22.31 1.90 8.32
N LEU A 196 22.79 3.12 8.08
CA LEU A 196 23.34 3.53 6.79
C LEU A 196 24.59 2.71 6.41
N ASN A 197 25.50 2.49 7.36
CA ASN A 197 26.66 1.63 7.13
C ASN A 197 26.28 0.20 6.71
N ASN A 198 25.23 -0.36 7.33
CA ASN A 198 24.71 -1.68 6.95
C ASN A 198 24.11 -1.68 5.55
N ILE A 199 23.37 -0.62 5.17
CA ILE A 199 22.84 -0.46 3.81
C ILE A 199 23.98 -0.39 2.80
N PHE A 200 24.99 0.45 3.03
CA PHE A 200 26.15 0.57 2.12
C PHE A 200 26.98 -0.71 2.02
N TYR A 201 27.12 -1.45 3.12
CA TYR A 201 27.77 -2.75 3.11
C TYR A 201 27.01 -3.74 2.22
N ARG A 202 25.70 -3.90 2.46
CA ARG A 202 24.86 -4.81 1.69
C ARG A 202 24.77 -4.41 0.21
N GLY A 203 24.66 -3.11 -0.07
CA GLY A 203 24.68 -2.58 -1.43
C GLY A 203 25.95 -2.93 -2.20
N ARG A 204 27.14 -2.81 -1.56
CA ARG A 204 28.41 -3.25 -2.16
C ARG A 204 28.44 -4.75 -2.44
N THR A 205 27.97 -5.56 -1.49
CA THR A 205 27.85 -7.01 -1.66
C THR A 205 26.93 -7.37 -2.83
N LEU A 206 25.76 -6.74 -2.92
CA LEU A 206 24.80 -6.95 -3.99
C LEU A 206 25.37 -6.54 -5.35
N ARG A 207 26.04 -5.38 -5.45
CA ARG A 207 26.74 -4.96 -6.68
C ARG A 207 27.74 -6.02 -7.13
N LYS A 208 28.60 -6.49 -6.22
CA LYS A 208 29.58 -7.54 -6.53
C LYS A 208 28.90 -8.85 -6.99
N LEU A 209 27.82 -9.26 -6.32
CA LEU A 209 27.09 -10.47 -6.69
C LEU A 209 26.50 -10.35 -8.09
N VAL A 210 25.77 -9.26 -8.36
CA VAL A 210 25.16 -8.99 -9.68
C VAL A 210 26.21 -8.88 -10.79
N GLN A 211 27.40 -8.32 -10.51
CA GLN A 211 28.52 -8.28 -11.48
C GLN A 211 29.05 -9.66 -11.87
N MET A 212 29.03 -10.60 -10.94
CA MET A 212 29.60 -11.93 -11.11
C MET A 212 28.58 -12.97 -11.56
N THR A 213 27.30 -12.73 -11.30
CA THR A 213 26.20 -13.54 -11.81
C THR A 213 25.43 -12.73 -12.84
N HIS A 214 24.26 -12.23 -12.47
CA HIS A 214 23.32 -11.47 -13.29
C HIS A 214 22.37 -10.70 -12.35
N LEU A 215 21.64 -9.71 -12.85
CA LEU A 215 20.66 -8.94 -12.09
C LEU A 215 19.49 -9.82 -11.59
N GLY A 216 19.19 -10.91 -12.29
CA GLY A 216 18.17 -11.88 -11.94
C GLY A 216 18.40 -12.58 -10.61
N ILE A 217 19.62 -12.56 -10.05
CA ILE A 217 19.91 -13.09 -8.71
C ILE A 217 19.10 -12.40 -7.62
N LEU A 218 18.57 -11.21 -7.88
CA LEU A 218 17.70 -10.48 -6.97
C LEU A 218 16.36 -11.19 -6.71
N PHE A 219 15.95 -12.12 -7.58
CA PHE A 219 14.80 -13.00 -7.37
C PHE A 219 15.11 -14.22 -6.49
N ASP A 220 16.38 -14.44 -6.10
CA ASP A 220 16.73 -15.57 -5.27
C ASP A 220 16.17 -15.39 -3.83
N PRO A 221 15.47 -16.39 -3.28
CA PRO A 221 14.89 -16.30 -1.92
C PRO A 221 15.95 -16.09 -0.82
N ASP A 222 17.18 -16.56 -1.04
CA ASP A 222 18.28 -16.48 -0.09
C ASP A 222 19.18 -15.25 -0.36
N ILE A 223 18.77 -14.33 -1.25
CA ILE A 223 19.50 -13.09 -1.58
C ILE A 223 19.91 -12.28 -0.34
N TRP A 224 19.06 -12.25 0.69
CA TRP A 224 19.36 -11.55 1.94
C TRP A 224 20.42 -12.23 2.80
N THR A 225 20.59 -13.53 2.65
CA THR A 225 21.68 -14.30 3.24
C THR A 225 22.98 -13.94 2.53
N TYR A 226 22.95 -13.88 1.19
CA TYR A 226 24.10 -13.51 0.37
C TYR A 226 24.53 -12.06 0.61
N ALA A 227 23.58 -11.13 0.72
CA ALA A 227 23.84 -9.72 1.01
C ALA A 227 24.58 -9.47 2.34
N LYS A 228 24.49 -10.41 3.29
CA LYS A 228 25.16 -10.37 4.59
C LYS A 228 26.48 -11.16 4.62
N ALA A 229 26.80 -11.89 3.56
CA ALA A 229 27.98 -12.74 3.51
C ALA A 229 29.28 -11.91 3.51
N SER A 230 30.37 -12.53 3.98
CA SER A 230 31.72 -11.97 3.81
C SER A 230 32.17 -12.10 2.36
N LYS A 231 33.25 -11.40 1.99
CA LYS A 231 33.80 -11.42 0.64
C LYS A 231 34.12 -12.82 0.13
N GLU A 232 34.73 -13.64 0.98
CA GLU A 232 35.15 -15.03 0.67
C GLU A 232 33.95 -15.96 0.50
N ASN A 233 32.82 -15.66 1.15
CA ASN A 233 31.60 -16.42 1.03
C ASN A 233 30.80 -16.04 -0.22
N ILE A 234 30.90 -14.80 -0.69
CA ILE A 234 30.29 -14.39 -1.97
C ILE A 234 30.91 -15.17 -3.13
N ASP A 235 32.23 -15.33 -3.15
CA ASP A 235 32.91 -16.06 -4.24
C ASP A 235 32.47 -17.53 -4.29
N LYS A 236 32.19 -18.14 -3.13
CA LYS A 236 31.61 -19.49 -3.05
C LYS A 236 30.18 -19.54 -3.57
N VAL A 237 29.35 -18.53 -3.25
CA VAL A 237 27.98 -18.44 -3.75
C VAL A 237 27.99 -18.32 -5.28
N VAL A 238 28.84 -17.46 -5.83
CA VAL A 238 28.99 -17.31 -7.29
C VAL A 238 29.38 -18.63 -7.94
N ALA A 239 30.37 -19.33 -7.39
CA ALA A 239 30.81 -20.62 -7.92
C ALA A 239 29.68 -21.68 -7.97
N LEU A 240 28.70 -21.61 -7.05
CA LEU A 240 27.54 -22.52 -7.07
C LEU A 240 26.62 -22.28 -8.27
N PHE A 241 26.54 -21.05 -8.77
CA PHE A 241 25.74 -20.71 -9.96
C PHE A 241 26.55 -20.96 -11.24
N GLU A 242 27.83 -20.57 -11.27
CA GLU A 242 28.69 -20.72 -12.47
C GLU A 242 28.88 -22.17 -12.92
N VAL A 243 28.86 -23.13 -11.99
CA VAL A 243 29.02 -24.56 -12.30
C VAL A 243 27.82 -25.11 -13.09
N ASP A 244 26.65 -24.48 -12.98
CA ASP A 244 25.42 -24.91 -13.64
C ASP A 244 24.97 -23.87 -14.68
N ARG A 245 25.24 -24.18 -15.95
CA ARG A 245 24.89 -23.31 -17.08
C ARG A 245 23.40 -22.99 -17.13
N GLN A 246 22.51 -23.93 -16.76
CA GLN A 246 21.07 -23.68 -16.80
C GLN A 246 20.63 -22.72 -15.69
N LYS A 247 21.29 -22.74 -14.53
CA LYS A 247 21.04 -21.73 -13.48
C LYS A 247 21.47 -20.34 -13.93
N MET A 248 22.65 -20.21 -14.54
CA MET A 248 23.10 -18.92 -15.09
C MET A 248 22.15 -18.39 -16.17
N GLU A 249 21.69 -19.28 -17.06
CA GLU A 249 20.71 -18.93 -18.09
C GLU A 249 19.37 -18.47 -17.48
N LEU A 250 18.88 -19.15 -16.44
CA LEU A 250 17.70 -18.73 -15.69
C LEU A 250 17.88 -17.33 -15.09
N LEU A 251 19.05 -17.03 -14.51
CA LEU A 251 19.33 -15.69 -13.98
C LEU A 251 19.34 -14.63 -15.10
N SER A 252 19.84 -14.96 -16.29
CA SER A 252 19.78 -14.04 -17.44
C SER A 252 18.34 -13.79 -17.91
N ILE A 253 17.48 -14.82 -17.93
CA ILE A 253 16.04 -14.64 -18.22
C ILE A 253 15.40 -13.71 -17.17
N LEU A 254 15.78 -13.87 -15.90
CA LEU A 254 15.29 -13.05 -14.79
C LEU A 254 15.79 -11.60 -14.84
N ASP A 255 16.93 -11.30 -15.48
CA ASP A 255 17.37 -9.92 -15.74
C ASP A 255 16.26 -9.10 -16.40
N LYS A 256 15.60 -9.71 -17.40
CA LYS A 256 14.52 -9.06 -18.14
C LYS A 256 13.33 -8.74 -17.24
N GLN A 257 13.05 -9.59 -16.25
CA GLN A 257 11.96 -9.37 -15.30
C GLN A 257 12.27 -8.22 -14.34
N VAL A 258 13.54 -8.05 -13.92
CA VAL A 258 13.95 -6.86 -13.15
C VAL A 258 13.84 -5.60 -14.00
N GLU A 259 14.20 -5.65 -15.28
CA GLU A 259 14.04 -4.51 -16.19
C GLU A 259 12.56 -4.13 -16.40
N LEU A 260 11.68 -5.12 -16.55
CA LEU A 260 10.24 -4.88 -16.67
C LEU A 260 9.67 -4.27 -15.39
N LEU A 261 10.06 -4.81 -14.22
CA LEU A 261 9.68 -4.23 -12.94
C LEU A 261 10.07 -2.76 -12.85
N VAL A 262 11.29 -2.41 -13.26
CA VAL A 262 11.77 -1.03 -13.16
C VAL A 262 11.15 -0.08 -14.18
N ASN A 263 10.94 -0.53 -15.42
CA ASN A 263 10.48 0.33 -16.52
C ASN A 263 8.95 0.34 -16.68
N GLU A 264 8.29 -0.76 -16.36
CA GLU A 264 6.85 -0.97 -16.53
C GLU A 264 6.13 -1.12 -15.18
N GLY A 265 6.88 -1.15 -14.07
CA GLY A 265 6.31 -1.18 -12.72
C GLY A 265 5.81 -2.56 -12.27
N ARG A 266 6.04 -3.59 -13.09
CA ARG A 266 5.72 -4.99 -12.79
C ARG A 266 6.50 -5.93 -13.70
N PRO A 267 6.82 -7.15 -13.24
CA PRO A 267 7.33 -8.20 -14.12
C PRO A 267 6.19 -8.79 -14.98
N ASP A 268 6.56 -9.57 -16.00
CA ASP A 268 5.63 -10.23 -16.93
C ASP A 268 5.82 -11.75 -16.88
N LEU A 269 4.89 -12.41 -16.18
CA LEU A 269 4.91 -13.86 -16.00
C LEU A 269 4.71 -14.63 -17.32
N SER A 270 3.92 -14.09 -18.25
CA SER A 270 3.73 -14.74 -19.56
C SER A 270 5.03 -14.71 -20.37
N ARG A 271 5.71 -13.56 -20.41
CA ARG A 271 7.03 -13.45 -21.06
C ARG A 271 8.07 -14.31 -20.36
N PHE A 272 7.98 -14.46 -19.04
CA PHE A 272 8.87 -15.35 -18.30
C PHE A 272 8.68 -16.81 -18.76
N PHE A 273 7.43 -17.30 -18.83
CA PHE A 273 7.15 -18.64 -19.34
C PHE A 273 7.58 -18.86 -20.79
N ASP A 274 7.31 -17.90 -21.68
CA ASP A 274 7.78 -17.96 -23.07
C ASP A 274 9.34 -18.02 -23.13
N SER A 275 10.01 -17.35 -22.19
CA SER A 275 11.48 -17.37 -22.08
C SER A 275 12.01 -18.71 -21.55
N LEU A 276 11.35 -19.33 -20.56
CA LEU A 276 11.73 -20.65 -20.05
C LEU A 276 11.63 -21.74 -21.12
N GLU A 277 10.58 -21.70 -21.96
CA GLU A 277 10.41 -22.64 -23.08
C GLU A 277 11.44 -22.41 -24.17
N SER A 278 11.62 -21.16 -24.61
CA SER A 278 12.55 -20.83 -25.71
C SER A 278 14.01 -21.15 -25.37
N HIS A 279 14.41 -21.05 -24.10
CA HIS A 279 15.76 -21.38 -23.65
C HIS A 279 15.88 -22.82 -23.13
N SER A 280 14.82 -23.63 -23.23
CA SER A 280 14.79 -25.02 -22.78
C SER A 280 15.22 -25.21 -21.31
N ILE A 281 14.86 -24.25 -20.45
CA ILE A 281 15.11 -24.32 -19.00
C ILE A 281 14.14 -25.30 -18.33
N THR A 282 12.89 -25.28 -18.78
CA THR A 282 11.81 -26.12 -18.26
C THR A 282 11.09 -26.79 -19.43
N PRO A 283 10.78 -28.10 -19.36
CA PRO A 283 10.01 -28.79 -20.39
C PRO A 283 8.68 -28.09 -20.67
N SER A 284 8.26 -28.04 -21.93
CA SER A 284 7.01 -27.34 -22.32
C SER A 284 5.75 -27.90 -21.65
N GLU A 285 5.73 -29.19 -21.29
CA GLU A 285 4.63 -29.79 -20.52
C GLU A 285 4.54 -29.22 -19.10
N GLU A 286 5.69 -29.03 -18.45
CA GLU A 286 5.76 -28.44 -17.11
C GLU A 286 5.45 -26.94 -17.15
N VAL A 287 5.92 -26.20 -18.18
CA VAL A 287 5.52 -24.81 -18.38
C VAL A 287 4.02 -24.68 -18.65
N SER A 288 3.43 -25.60 -19.42
CA SER A 288 1.98 -25.63 -19.67
C SER A 288 1.19 -25.88 -18.38
N SER A 289 1.69 -26.79 -17.53
CA SER A 289 1.10 -27.05 -16.21
C SER A 289 1.18 -25.83 -15.29
N LEU A 290 2.33 -25.15 -15.26
CA LEU A 290 2.51 -23.89 -14.51
C LEU A 290 1.61 -22.77 -15.07
N ARG A 291 1.49 -22.63 -16.39
CA ARG A 291 0.54 -21.67 -16.97
C ARG A 291 -0.89 -21.93 -16.51
N ALA A 292 -1.32 -23.19 -16.44
CA ALA A 292 -2.65 -23.55 -15.95
C ALA A 292 -2.80 -23.24 -14.45
N GLU A 293 -1.82 -23.61 -13.63
CA GLU A 293 -1.80 -23.34 -12.17
C GLU A 293 -1.96 -21.85 -11.85
N TYR A 294 -1.27 -20.99 -12.61
CA TYR A 294 -1.27 -19.53 -12.41
C TYR A 294 -2.31 -18.79 -13.27
N GLY A 295 -3.25 -19.50 -13.92
CA GLY A 295 -4.35 -18.90 -14.67
C GLY A 295 -3.95 -18.16 -15.95
N LEU A 296 -2.80 -18.51 -16.54
CA LEU A 296 -2.21 -17.94 -17.77
C LEU A 296 -2.36 -18.86 -18.99
N GLU A 297 -3.37 -19.73 -19.00
CA GLU A 297 -3.75 -20.42 -20.24
C GLU A 297 -3.89 -19.39 -21.35
N ARG A 298 -3.38 -19.70 -22.57
CA ARG A 298 -3.63 -18.88 -23.77
C ARG A 298 -5.11 -19.01 -24.16
N VAL A 299 -5.97 -18.51 -23.29
CA VAL A 299 -7.35 -18.21 -23.58
C VAL A 299 -7.30 -17.04 -24.55
N SER A 300 -7.88 -17.27 -25.72
CA SER A 300 -8.18 -16.24 -26.70
C SER A 300 -8.64 -14.95 -26.03
N ARG A 301 -7.84 -13.89 -26.18
CA ARG A 301 -8.16 -12.46 -26.05
C ARG A 301 -9.63 -12.13 -25.74
N TYR A 302 -10.03 -12.36 -24.50
CA TYR A 302 -11.08 -11.64 -23.79
C TYR A 302 -10.64 -11.64 -22.32
N PRO A 303 -10.14 -10.53 -21.76
CA PRO A 303 -10.19 -10.38 -20.31
C PRO A 303 -11.66 -10.56 -19.94
N GLY A 304 -11.95 -11.41 -18.95
CA GLY A 304 -13.32 -11.57 -18.46
C GLY A 304 -13.92 -10.18 -18.23
N SER A 305 -15.17 -9.97 -18.66
CA SER A 305 -15.89 -8.71 -18.43
C SER A 305 -15.71 -8.27 -16.98
N LEU A 306 -15.64 -6.97 -16.72
CA LEU A 306 -15.69 -6.39 -15.37
C LEU A 306 -16.71 -7.13 -14.49
N ASP A 307 -17.86 -7.47 -15.07
CA ASP A 307 -18.93 -8.23 -14.42
C ASP A 307 -18.46 -9.57 -13.85
N SER A 308 -17.66 -10.34 -14.61
CA SER A 308 -17.16 -11.65 -14.19
C SER A 308 -16.18 -11.55 -13.01
N THR A 309 -15.38 -10.49 -12.95
CA THR A 309 -14.48 -10.23 -11.81
C THR A 309 -15.29 -9.83 -10.58
N VAL A 310 -16.27 -8.93 -10.76
CA VAL A 310 -17.18 -8.57 -9.67
C VAL A 310 -17.96 -9.79 -9.17
N ASP A 311 -18.45 -10.65 -10.05
CA ASP A 311 -19.14 -11.90 -9.70
C ASP A 311 -18.25 -12.84 -8.87
N GLY A 312 -16.97 -12.96 -9.25
CA GLY A 312 -16.00 -13.76 -8.51
C GLY A 312 -15.83 -13.27 -7.07
N VAL A 313 -15.67 -11.96 -6.88
CA VAL A 313 -15.53 -11.33 -5.56
C VAL A 313 -16.82 -11.43 -4.75
N VAL A 314 -17.97 -11.14 -5.35
CA VAL A 314 -19.30 -11.26 -4.71
C VAL A 314 -19.54 -12.70 -4.23
N LYS A 315 -19.20 -13.70 -5.05
CA LYS A 315 -19.29 -15.11 -4.68
C LYS A 315 -18.35 -15.46 -3.52
N GLY A 316 -17.11 -14.96 -3.55
CA GLY A 316 -16.13 -15.13 -2.47
C GLY A 316 -16.64 -14.55 -1.13
N ILE A 317 -17.19 -13.34 -1.16
CA ILE A 317 -17.79 -12.69 0.01
C ILE A 317 -19.03 -13.47 0.48
N GLY A 318 -19.85 -13.98 -0.43
CA GLY A 318 -20.96 -14.88 -0.11
C GLY A 318 -20.50 -16.09 0.72
N HIS A 319 -19.38 -16.72 0.36
CA HIS A 319 -18.81 -17.79 1.17
C HIS A 319 -18.35 -17.33 2.55
N VAL A 320 -17.71 -16.15 2.66
CA VAL A 320 -17.30 -15.57 3.95
C VAL A 320 -18.51 -15.33 4.86
N LEU A 321 -19.63 -14.87 4.30
CA LEU A 321 -20.86 -14.60 5.02
C LEU A 321 -21.76 -15.84 5.22
N GLY A 322 -21.40 -16.98 4.61
CA GLY A 322 -22.24 -18.19 4.58
C GLY A 322 -23.57 -18.00 3.83
N LYS A 323 -23.62 -17.05 2.89
CA LYS A 323 -24.81 -16.72 2.09
C LYS A 323 -24.58 -17.00 0.59
N PRO A 324 -25.55 -17.62 -0.10
CA PRO A 324 -25.46 -17.86 -1.54
C PRO A 324 -25.69 -16.58 -2.38
N THR A 325 -26.37 -15.59 -1.81
CA THR A 325 -26.68 -14.30 -2.44
C THR A 325 -26.48 -13.19 -1.42
N LEU A 326 -25.86 -12.09 -1.84
CA LEU A 326 -25.68 -10.90 -1.02
C LEU A 326 -26.86 -9.95 -1.18
N ASP A 327 -27.25 -9.29 -0.11
CA ASP A 327 -28.22 -8.21 -0.09
C ASP A 327 -27.56 -6.85 0.22
N ASP A 328 -28.27 -5.75 0.02
CA ASP A 328 -27.75 -4.40 0.32
C ASP A 328 -27.43 -4.19 1.82
N ASP A 329 -28.07 -5.00 2.68
CA ASP A 329 -27.89 -4.99 4.12
C ASP A 329 -26.70 -5.87 4.57
N ASP A 330 -26.02 -6.56 3.66
CA ASP A 330 -24.82 -7.33 3.96
C ASP A 330 -23.60 -6.43 4.00
N SER A 331 -22.77 -6.62 5.02
CA SER A 331 -21.50 -5.90 5.12
C SER A 331 -20.35 -6.77 5.64
N ILE A 332 -19.17 -6.37 5.21
CA ILE A 332 -17.90 -6.95 5.62
C ILE A 332 -17.00 -5.86 6.18
N ILE A 333 -16.07 -6.25 7.04
CA ILE A 333 -15.00 -5.36 7.48
C ILE A 333 -13.68 -5.87 6.89
N GLY A 334 -13.02 -5.01 6.12
CA GLY A 334 -11.63 -5.20 5.70
C GLY A 334 -10.68 -4.54 6.69
N ASN A 335 -9.59 -5.23 7.06
CA ASN A 335 -8.54 -4.72 7.93
C ASN A 335 -9.00 -4.18 9.31
N GLY A 336 -10.19 -4.60 9.78
CA GLY A 336 -10.73 -4.24 11.09
C GLY A 336 -11.12 -2.77 11.29
N SER A 337 -11.12 -1.93 10.24
CA SER A 337 -11.23 -0.47 10.39
C SER A 337 -12.55 0.13 9.88
N VAL A 338 -13.02 -0.25 8.68
CA VAL A 338 -14.22 0.33 8.06
C VAL A 338 -15.13 -0.74 7.45
N GLU A 339 -16.43 -0.52 7.64
CA GLU A 339 -17.51 -1.37 7.14
C GLU A 339 -17.77 -1.10 5.64
N LEU A 340 -17.65 -2.14 4.81
CA LEU A 340 -18.00 -2.13 3.39
C LEU A 340 -19.37 -2.79 3.21
N SER A 341 -20.33 -2.05 2.65
CA SER A 341 -21.63 -2.63 2.25
C SER A 341 -21.47 -3.38 0.93
N CYS A 342 -22.05 -4.58 0.84
CA CYS A 342 -22.02 -5.39 -0.37
C CYS A 342 -22.75 -4.74 -1.56
N GLY A 343 -23.69 -3.82 -1.30
CA GLY A 343 -24.33 -3.00 -2.33
C GLY A 343 -23.35 -2.11 -3.12
N ILE A 344 -22.10 -1.96 -2.68
CA ILE A 344 -21.06 -1.29 -3.47
C ILE A 344 -20.86 -1.98 -4.83
N PHE A 345 -20.94 -3.32 -4.90
CA PHE A 345 -20.66 -4.06 -6.13
C PHE A 345 -21.73 -3.80 -7.19
N ASP A 346 -22.99 -3.65 -6.79
CA ASP A 346 -24.07 -3.27 -7.69
C ASP A 346 -23.94 -1.83 -8.17
N ARG A 347 -23.50 -0.92 -7.30
CA ARG A 347 -23.17 0.47 -7.69
C ARG A 347 -22.02 0.51 -8.69
N LEU A 348 -20.97 -0.28 -8.48
CA LEU A 348 -19.83 -0.36 -9.39
C LEU A 348 -20.25 -0.91 -10.77
N ARG A 349 -21.02 -2.00 -10.82
CA ARG A 349 -21.57 -2.54 -12.09
C ARG A 349 -22.46 -1.54 -12.81
N SER A 350 -23.34 -0.88 -12.06
CA SER A 350 -24.35 0.04 -12.59
C SER A 350 -23.81 1.43 -12.88
N ARG A 351 -22.50 1.66 -12.67
CA ARG A 351 -21.85 2.96 -12.86
C ARG A 351 -22.55 4.07 -12.06
N GLU A 352 -22.93 3.74 -10.85
CA GLU A 352 -23.61 4.64 -9.91
C GLU A 352 -22.61 5.37 -9.02
N TRP A 353 -23.11 6.43 -8.37
CA TRP A 353 -22.31 7.21 -7.45
C TRP A 353 -21.96 6.42 -6.21
N LEU A 354 -20.67 6.39 -5.89
CA LEU A 354 -20.19 5.91 -4.60
C LEU A 354 -20.60 6.85 -3.49
N ASN A 355 -21.01 6.29 -2.35
CA ASN A 355 -21.25 7.08 -1.15
C ASN A 355 -19.95 7.28 -0.34
N CYS A 356 -19.99 8.10 0.71
CA CYS A 356 -18.80 8.40 1.52
C CYS A 356 -18.24 7.18 2.25
N TRP A 357 -19.07 6.17 2.55
CA TRP A 357 -18.65 4.93 3.20
C TRP A 357 -17.97 3.99 2.21
N ASP A 358 -18.48 3.90 0.98
CA ASP A 358 -17.85 3.14 -0.10
C ASP A 358 -16.43 3.64 -0.36
N ILE A 359 -16.27 4.97 -0.45
CA ILE A 359 -14.96 5.62 -0.62
C ILE A 359 -14.06 5.35 0.60
N ALA A 360 -14.57 5.53 1.82
CA ALA A 360 -13.78 5.29 3.03
C ALA A 360 -13.30 3.84 3.13
N ALA A 361 -14.18 2.88 2.83
CA ALA A 361 -13.85 1.46 2.84
C ALA A 361 -12.81 1.13 1.77
N ALA A 362 -12.98 1.59 0.53
CA ALA A 362 -12.00 1.39 -0.54
C ALA A 362 -10.60 1.91 -0.16
N LEU A 363 -10.52 3.10 0.44
CA LEU A 363 -9.25 3.66 0.89
C LEU A 363 -8.62 2.89 2.06
N GLU A 364 -9.43 2.31 2.94
CA GLU A 364 -8.95 1.52 4.08
C GLU A 364 -8.53 0.10 3.70
N MET A 365 -9.05 -0.42 2.59
CA MET A 365 -8.58 -1.66 1.97
C MET A 365 -7.25 -1.49 1.23
N THR A 366 -6.87 -0.26 0.91
CA THR A 366 -5.60 0.05 0.25
C THR A 366 -4.44 0.03 1.26
N ASP A 367 -3.37 -0.68 0.93
CA ASP A 367 -2.11 -0.62 1.67
C ASP A 367 -1.55 0.81 1.69
N ARG A 368 -1.13 1.27 2.87
CA ARG A 368 -0.59 2.62 3.04
C ARG A 368 0.55 2.69 4.05
N PRO A 369 1.53 3.60 3.86
CA PRO A 369 2.58 3.84 4.83
C PRO A 369 2.02 4.30 6.19
N ALA A 370 2.74 3.96 7.27
CA ALA A 370 2.32 4.26 8.64
C ALA A 370 2.18 5.77 8.94
N PHE A 371 2.84 6.64 8.16
CA PHE A 371 2.76 8.10 8.27
C PHE A 371 1.57 8.73 7.52
N VAL A 372 0.81 7.92 6.78
CA VAL A 372 -0.41 8.37 6.09
C VAL A 372 -1.61 8.20 7.01
N ARG A 373 -2.40 9.26 7.14
CA ARG A 373 -3.63 9.29 7.96
C ARG A 373 -4.82 9.60 7.08
N LEU A 374 -5.77 8.66 7.05
CA LEU A 374 -7.05 8.86 6.39
C LEU A 374 -8.08 9.53 7.30
N ASN A 375 -8.99 10.24 6.67
CA ASN A 375 -10.20 10.73 7.31
C ASN A 375 -11.44 10.38 6.50
N LEU A 376 -12.57 10.24 7.19
CA LEU A 376 -13.87 10.10 6.52
C LEU A 376 -14.15 11.38 5.71
N SER A 377 -14.92 11.23 4.63
CA SER A 377 -15.34 12.35 3.80
C SER A 377 -15.93 13.49 4.62
N ILE A 378 -15.47 14.71 4.37
CA ILE A 378 -16.01 15.93 5.00
C ILE A 378 -17.01 16.60 4.04
N PRO A 379 -18.29 16.73 4.42
CA PRO A 379 -19.24 17.50 3.61
C PRO A 379 -18.93 19.00 3.75
N LEU A 380 -19.08 19.75 2.66
CA LEU A 380 -18.95 21.22 2.69
C LEU A 380 -20.30 21.94 2.78
N TYR A 381 -21.40 21.21 2.61
CA TYR A 381 -22.76 21.74 2.59
C TYR A 381 -23.73 20.95 3.47
N LYS A 382 -24.64 21.64 4.14
CA LYS A 382 -25.82 21.07 4.83
C LYS A 382 -27.12 21.40 4.09
N LYS A 383 -28.19 20.66 4.37
CA LYS A 383 -29.55 21.00 3.92
C LYS A 383 -30.15 21.95 4.95
N ASP A 384 -30.81 23.02 4.51
CA ASP A 384 -31.78 23.69 5.37
C ASP A 384 -33.09 22.91 5.47
N THR A 385 -34.00 23.46 6.26
CA THR A 385 -35.39 23.05 6.38
C THR A 385 -36.13 22.98 5.04
N ASN A 386 -35.66 23.68 4.01
CA ASN A 386 -36.23 23.70 2.66
C ASN A 386 -35.47 22.80 1.67
N SER A 387 -34.58 21.93 2.15
CA SER A 387 -33.71 21.07 1.34
C SER A 387 -32.74 21.79 0.39
N LYS A 388 -32.48 23.09 0.58
CA LYS A 388 -31.46 23.84 -0.15
C LYS A 388 -30.08 23.61 0.48
N ALA A 389 -29.06 23.55 -0.37
CA ALA A 389 -27.67 23.37 0.06
C ALA A 389 -27.09 24.69 0.61
N LEU A 390 -26.66 24.69 1.86
CA LEU A 390 -26.01 25.81 2.54
C LEU A 390 -24.58 25.43 2.94
N PRO A 391 -23.57 26.27 2.65
CA PRO A 391 -22.20 26.04 3.09
C PRO A 391 -22.12 25.88 4.62
N LEU A 392 -21.27 24.97 5.07
CA LEU A 392 -20.91 24.86 6.48
C LEU A 392 -19.92 25.97 6.86
N SER A 393 -20.12 26.58 8.03
CA SER A 393 -19.28 27.69 8.49
C SER A 393 -17.87 27.24 8.89
N ASN A 394 -17.73 26.03 9.44
CA ASN A 394 -16.42 25.45 9.73
C ASN A 394 -16.44 23.92 9.51
N PRO A 395 -16.32 23.47 8.25
CA PRO A 395 -16.39 22.05 7.91
C PRO A 395 -15.18 21.26 8.45
N PHE A 396 -14.03 21.92 8.62
CA PHE A 396 -12.76 21.26 8.92
C PHE A 396 -12.41 21.21 10.41
N HIS A 397 -13.11 21.94 11.28
CA HIS A 397 -12.79 22.07 12.72
C HIS A 397 -12.49 20.74 13.42
N ARG A 398 -13.35 19.74 13.23
CA ARG A 398 -13.17 18.42 13.87
C ARG A 398 -11.94 17.70 13.35
N TRP A 399 -11.66 17.83 12.06
CA TRP A 399 -10.49 17.21 11.43
C TRP A 399 -9.20 17.93 11.82
N ARG A 400 -9.21 19.26 11.90
CA ARG A 400 -8.10 20.08 12.43
C ARG A 400 -7.70 19.61 13.83
N LYS A 401 -8.67 19.43 14.73
CA LYS A 401 -8.43 18.91 16.09
C LYS A 401 -7.77 17.52 16.06
N LYS A 402 -8.25 16.62 15.19
CA LYS A 402 -7.69 15.27 15.01
C LYS A 402 -6.24 15.32 14.49
N ILE A 403 -5.94 16.22 13.55
CA ILE A 403 -4.58 16.47 13.07
C ILE A 403 -3.68 16.93 14.22
N ASP A 404 -4.12 17.91 15.00
CA ASP A 404 -3.32 18.40 16.14
C ASP A 404 -3.12 17.34 17.22
N ASP A 405 -4.09 16.45 17.44
CA ASP A 405 -3.94 15.28 18.32
C ASP A 405 -2.85 14.33 17.82
N PHE A 406 -2.84 14.03 16.51
CA PHE A 406 -1.78 13.21 15.92
C PHE A 406 -0.40 13.85 16.07
N ARG A 407 -0.30 15.15 15.79
CA ARG A 407 0.95 15.93 15.93
C ARG A 407 1.45 15.99 17.37
N ARG A 408 0.55 16.04 18.36
CA ARG A 408 0.92 15.97 19.78
C ARG A 408 1.45 14.60 20.18
N LYS A 409 0.86 13.52 19.65
CA LYS A 409 1.24 12.13 19.98
C LYS A 409 2.55 11.71 19.30
N GLY A 410 2.88 12.23 18.12
CA GLY A 410 4.09 11.93 17.35
C GLY A 410 5.34 12.75 17.75
N LYS A 411 5.43 13.30 18.97
CA LYS A 411 6.55 14.14 19.41
C LYS A 411 7.82 13.35 19.78
N SER A 412 8.32 12.49 18.88
CA SER A 412 9.75 12.17 18.83
C SER A 412 10.37 13.01 17.72
N ASP A 413 11.40 13.80 18.07
CA ASP A 413 11.99 14.83 17.23
C ASP A 413 12.31 14.32 15.80
N LEU A 414 11.82 15.07 14.79
CA LEU A 414 12.12 14.96 13.36
C LEU A 414 11.68 13.71 12.56
N GLU A 415 11.19 12.62 13.15
CA GLU A 415 11.06 11.35 12.42
C GLU A 415 9.68 10.98 11.82
N ASP A 416 8.62 11.77 11.96
CA ASP A 416 7.29 11.36 11.45
C ASP A 416 6.44 12.51 10.85
N LEU A 417 6.96 13.26 9.87
CA LEU A 417 6.12 14.20 9.12
C LEU A 417 4.97 13.46 8.42
N GLN A 418 3.74 13.76 8.83
CA GLN A 418 2.55 13.01 8.41
C GLN A 418 1.99 13.54 7.09
N VAL A 419 1.26 12.67 6.39
CA VAL A 419 0.42 13.05 5.24
C VAL A 419 -1.02 12.74 5.61
N TYR A 420 -1.90 13.75 5.53
CA TYR A 420 -3.32 13.59 5.83
C TYR A 420 -4.12 13.64 4.53
N ILE A 421 -4.89 12.58 4.28
CA ILE A 421 -5.72 12.42 3.09
C ILE A 421 -7.19 12.45 3.51
N CYS A 422 -7.99 13.29 2.86
CA CYS A 422 -9.41 13.45 3.18
C CYS A 422 -10.24 13.67 1.92
N PRO A 423 -11.18 12.76 1.61
CA PRO A 423 -12.24 13.04 0.66
C PRO A 423 -13.07 14.24 1.12
N LEU A 424 -13.54 15.05 0.18
CA LEU A 424 -14.49 16.13 0.41
C LEU A 424 -15.74 15.83 -0.39
N ASN A 425 -16.90 16.04 0.21
CA ASN A 425 -18.16 16.02 -0.51
C ASN A 425 -18.60 17.47 -0.77
N VAL A 426 -18.38 17.91 -2.00
CA VAL A 426 -18.73 19.23 -2.51
C VAL A 426 -20.17 19.19 -3.01
N ASN A 427 -20.99 20.11 -2.52
CA ASN A 427 -22.39 20.29 -2.94
C ASN A 427 -23.28 19.02 -2.86
N ARG A 428 -22.89 18.02 -2.03
CA ARG A 428 -23.58 16.72 -1.84
C ARG A 428 -23.51 15.80 -3.04
N ASN A 429 -22.83 16.23 -4.09
CA ASN A 429 -22.98 15.65 -5.39
C ASN A 429 -21.69 15.64 -6.22
N HIS A 430 -20.57 15.80 -5.55
CA HIS A 430 -19.27 15.72 -6.17
C HIS A 430 -18.23 15.39 -5.10
N PHE A 431 -17.39 14.40 -5.36
CA PHE A 431 -16.30 14.07 -4.46
C PHE A 431 -15.00 14.64 -5.01
N THR A 432 -14.26 15.34 -4.14
CA THR A 432 -12.91 15.83 -4.42
C THR A 432 -11.96 15.33 -3.33
N LEU A 433 -10.65 15.49 -3.53
CA LEU A 433 -9.65 15.01 -2.58
C LEU A 433 -8.79 16.15 -2.05
N LEU A 434 -8.60 16.17 -0.73
CA LEU A 434 -7.70 17.10 -0.04
C LEU A 434 -6.54 16.34 0.59
N GLU A 435 -5.32 16.79 0.30
CA GLU A 435 -4.08 16.32 0.89
C GLU A 435 -3.47 17.46 1.72
N ILE A 436 -3.16 17.20 2.99
CA ILE A 436 -2.29 18.07 3.81
C ILE A 436 -0.98 17.32 4.00
N ASN A 437 0.08 17.82 3.36
CA ASN A 437 1.37 17.17 3.33
C ASN A 437 2.38 17.96 4.17
N GLU A 438 2.69 17.46 5.37
CA GLU A 438 3.66 18.12 6.26
C GLU A 438 5.10 18.03 5.76
N GLN A 439 5.39 17.09 4.85
CA GLN A 439 6.72 16.86 4.27
C GLN A 439 7.07 17.93 3.24
N THR A 440 6.10 18.28 2.40
CA THR A 440 6.26 19.33 1.37
C THR A 440 5.78 20.71 1.85
N LYS A 441 5.13 20.79 3.01
CA LYS A 441 4.47 22.01 3.53
C LYS A 441 3.43 22.56 2.56
N MET A 442 2.71 21.65 1.89
CA MET A 442 1.68 21.98 0.91
C MET A 442 0.33 21.36 1.29
N ILE A 443 -0.73 22.08 0.93
CA ILE A 443 -2.10 21.58 0.90
C ILE A 443 -2.52 21.53 -0.57
N ASN A 444 -2.80 20.32 -1.05
CA ASN A 444 -3.19 20.07 -2.42
C ASN A 444 -4.66 19.69 -2.47
N HIS A 445 -5.42 20.31 -3.37
CA HIS A 445 -6.80 19.94 -3.64
C HIS A 445 -6.91 19.40 -5.07
N TYR A 446 -7.42 18.18 -5.20
CA TYR A 446 -7.59 17.47 -6.48
C TYR A 446 -9.09 17.37 -6.80
N ASP A 447 -9.48 17.94 -7.93
CA ASP A 447 -10.87 17.99 -8.40
C ASP A 447 -10.92 17.53 -9.87
N SER A 448 -11.52 16.36 -10.09
CA SER A 448 -11.67 15.71 -11.40
C SER A 448 -12.69 16.38 -12.32
N MET A 449 -13.41 17.41 -11.85
CA MET A 449 -14.32 18.23 -12.65
C MET A 449 -13.89 19.71 -12.68
N ALA A 450 -12.65 20.02 -12.28
CA ALA A 450 -12.15 21.38 -12.27
C ALA A 450 -11.93 21.93 -13.68
N SER A 451 -12.55 23.08 -13.97
CA SER A 451 -12.24 23.81 -15.20
C SER A 451 -10.75 24.16 -15.30
N ALA A 452 -10.19 24.14 -16.50
CA ALA A 452 -8.77 24.44 -16.74
C ALA A 452 -8.32 25.80 -16.17
N GLY A 453 -9.23 26.79 -16.10
CA GLY A 453 -8.94 28.10 -15.50
C GLY A 453 -8.68 28.07 -13.99
N ILE A 454 -9.23 27.09 -13.26
CA ILE A 454 -8.96 26.89 -11.83
C ILE A 454 -7.55 26.32 -11.65
N ILE A 455 -7.20 25.29 -12.43
CA ILE A 455 -5.88 24.63 -12.35
C ILE A 455 -4.76 25.56 -12.83
N GLN A 456 -4.99 26.33 -13.90
CA GLN A 456 -4.04 27.33 -14.42
C GLN A 456 -3.97 28.61 -13.57
N ARG A 457 -4.59 28.63 -12.37
CA ARG A 457 -4.60 29.76 -11.42
C ARG A 457 -5.16 31.07 -12.00
N LYS A 458 -5.96 30.99 -13.07
CA LYS A 458 -6.68 32.15 -13.64
C LYS A 458 -7.84 32.57 -12.74
N THR A 459 -8.47 31.60 -12.07
CA THR A 459 -9.49 31.84 -11.04
C THR A 459 -8.83 31.97 -9.67
N LYS A 460 -8.99 33.13 -9.01
CA LYS A 460 -8.27 33.43 -7.77
C LYS A 460 -8.80 32.72 -6.53
N THR A 461 -10.08 32.30 -6.49
CA THR A 461 -10.69 31.75 -5.27
C THR A 461 -11.78 30.72 -5.55
N THR A 462 -11.56 29.48 -5.10
CA THR A 462 -12.59 28.44 -4.98
C THR A 462 -13.17 28.42 -3.57
N LEU A 463 -14.34 27.77 -3.37
CA LEU A 463 -14.89 27.58 -2.02
C LEU A 463 -13.92 26.77 -1.15
N VAL A 464 -13.41 25.65 -1.67
CA VAL A 464 -12.48 24.77 -0.96
C VAL A 464 -11.25 25.54 -0.51
N ARG A 465 -10.62 26.30 -1.40
CA ARG A 465 -9.50 27.19 -1.04
C ARG A 465 -9.84 28.11 0.11
N ARG A 466 -11.02 28.75 0.09
CA ARG A 466 -11.42 29.70 1.13
C ARG A 466 -11.51 29.02 2.50
N VAL A 467 -12.26 27.92 2.60
CA VAL A 467 -12.49 27.24 3.88
C VAL A 467 -11.24 26.52 4.40
N VAL A 468 -10.38 26.02 3.50
CA VAL A 468 -9.08 25.45 3.87
C VAL A 468 -8.12 26.52 4.39
N MET A 469 -8.01 27.65 3.68
CA MET A 469 -7.14 28.76 4.08
C MET A 469 -7.65 29.55 5.29
N GLU A 470 -8.89 29.35 5.69
CA GLU A 470 -9.43 29.85 6.95
C GLU A 470 -9.03 28.94 8.11
N GLU A 471 -9.21 27.63 7.97
CA GLU A 471 -8.94 26.67 9.06
C GLU A 471 -7.45 26.36 9.29
N PHE A 472 -6.65 26.29 8.22
CA PHE A 472 -5.27 25.77 8.27
C PHE A 472 -4.19 26.85 8.08
N ARG A 473 -4.57 28.13 8.14
CA ARG A 473 -3.63 29.24 7.90
C ARG A 473 -2.45 29.26 8.87
N ASP A 474 -2.72 28.91 10.12
CA ASP A 474 -1.77 28.85 11.23
C ASP A 474 -0.63 27.86 10.98
N LEU A 475 -0.82 26.86 10.11
CA LEU A 475 0.21 25.92 9.71
C LEU A 475 1.31 26.54 8.84
N GLY A 476 1.05 27.66 8.18
CA GLY A 476 1.99 28.29 7.26
C GLY A 476 2.26 27.49 5.98
N PHE A 477 1.40 26.53 5.63
CA PHE A 477 1.55 25.70 4.43
C PHE A 477 1.07 26.45 3.18
N GLY A 478 1.69 26.15 2.04
CA GLY A 478 1.20 26.60 0.74
C GLY A 478 -0.10 25.89 0.36
N TYR A 479 -0.92 26.50 -0.50
CA TYR A 479 -2.12 25.87 -1.04
C TYR A 479 -2.10 25.91 -2.56
N THR A 480 -2.45 24.79 -3.20
CA THR A 480 -2.65 24.73 -4.65
C THR A 480 -3.85 23.86 -5.02
N GLU A 481 -4.55 24.29 -6.06
CA GLU A 481 -5.40 23.41 -6.86
C GLU A 481 -4.44 22.57 -7.70
N ALA A 482 -4.39 21.26 -7.44
CA ALA A 482 -3.43 20.36 -8.05
C ALA A 482 -3.94 19.83 -9.39
N PRO A 483 -3.08 19.71 -10.42
CA PRO A 483 -3.43 19.00 -11.65
C PRO A 483 -3.89 17.58 -11.33
N THR A 484 -4.94 17.13 -12.00
CA THR A 484 -5.47 15.78 -11.85
C THR A 484 -6.22 15.38 -13.11
N PRO A 485 -6.21 14.09 -13.50
CA PRO A 485 -6.97 13.63 -14.65
C PRO A 485 -8.46 13.99 -14.50
N GLN A 486 -9.08 14.43 -15.59
CA GLN A 486 -10.47 14.87 -15.56
C GLN A 486 -11.42 13.72 -15.88
N GLN A 487 -12.50 13.61 -15.10
CA GLN A 487 -13.57 12.68 -15.43
C GLN A 487 -14.38 13.20 -16.62
N ARG A 488 -14.93 12.28 -17.41
CA ARG A 488 -15.76 12.59 -18.59
C ARG A 488 -17.24 12.24 -18.40
N ASP A 489 -17.56 11.74 -17.23
CA ASP A 489 -18.90 11.31 -16.83
C ASP A 489 -19.34 12.07 -15.56
N GLU A 490 -20.59 11.86 -15.15
CA GLU A 490 -21.17 12.55 -14.01
C GLU A 490 -21.06 11.75 -12.71
N TRP A 491 -20.43 10.56 -12.67
CA TRP A 491 -20.56 9.61 -11.55
C TRP A 491 -19.27 9.08 -10.96
N SER A 492 -18.17 9.09 -11.69
CA SER A 492 -16.90 8.50 -11.31
C SER A 492 -16.08 9.38 -10.34
N CYS A 493 -16.59 10.53 -9.90
CA CYS A 493 -15.87 11.41 -8.96
C CYS A 493 -15.39 10.68 -7.70
N GLY A 494 -16.19 9.77 -7.15
CA GLY A 494 -15.79 8.92 -6.02
C GLY A 494 -14.65 7.96 -6.38
N LEU A 495 -14.67 7.36 -7.57
CA LEU A 495 -13.60 6.50 -8.09
C LEU A 495 -12.31 7.31 -8.30
N MET A 496 -12.42 8.52 -8.85
CA MET A 496 -11.27 9.42 -9.05
C MET A 496 -10.61 9.78 -7.71
N VAL A 497 -11.41 10.03 -6.66
CA VAL A 497 -10.88 10.24 -5.30
C VAL A 497 -10.14 9.01 -4.79
N ILE A 498 -10.68 7.81 -4.97
CA ILE A 498 -10.03 6.55 -4.55
C ILE A 498 -8.69 6.38 -5.28
N ARG A 499 -8.71 6.49 -6.62
CA ARG A 499 -7.50 6.39 -7.45
C ARG A 499 -6.43 7.40 -7.01
N ASN A 500 -6.80 8.68 -6.92
CA ASN A 500 -5.85 9.74 -6.61
C ASN A 500 -5.25 9.57 -5.21
N ALA A 501 -6.07 9.21 -4.22
CA ALA A 501 -5.58 8.90 -2.88
C ALA A 501 -4.62 7.71 -2.90
N LYS A 502 -4.98 6.61 -3.59
CA LYS A 502 -4.14 5.42 -3.73
C LYS A 502 -2.77 5.77 -4.32
N GLN A 503 -2.73 6.56 -5.40
CA GLN A 503 -1.47 7.07 -5.98
C GLN A 503 -0.66 7.86 -4.94
N LEU A 504 -1.28 8.82 -4.23
CA LEU A 504 -0.59 9.63 -3.22
C LEU A 504 -0.05 8.81 -2.05
N MET A 505 -0.81 7.82 -1.57
CA MET A 505 -0.39 6.93 -0.48
C MET A 505 0.84 6.10 -0.86
N MET A 506 0.97 5.75 -2.13
CA MET A 506 2.13 5.02 -2.66
C MET A 506 3.28 5.95 -3.09
N GLY A 507 3.14 7.27 -2.94
CA GLY A 507 4.14 8.25 -3.37
C GLY A 507 4.23 8.42 -4.89
N LEU A 508 3.15 8.09 -5.60
CA LEU A 508 3.07 8.11 -7.06
C LEU A 508 2.39 9.39 -7.55
N PRO A 509 2.73 9.87 -8.77
CA PRO A 509 2.08 11.04 -9.34
C PRO A 509 0.61 10.76 -9.66
N VAL A 510 -0.27 11.72 -9.34
CA VAL A 510 -1.71 11.63 -9.62
C VAL A 510 -2.01 11.69 -11.13
N GLY A 511 -1.21 12.43 -11.89
CA GLY A 511 -1.38 12.69 -13.32
C GLY A 511 -1.61 14.17 -13.64
N SER A 512 -1.69 14.48 -14.93
CA SER A 512 -1.96 15.80 -15.48
C SER A 512 -3.46 16.03 -15.74
N TRP A 513 -3.85 17.27 -16.08
CA TRP A 513 -5.24 17.60 -16.42
C TRP A 513 -5.71 16.92 -17.72
N ASP A 514 -4.82 16.74 -18.68
CA ASP A 514 -5.11 16.18 -20.01
C ASP A 514 -5.11 14.64 -20.02
N ASP A 515 -4.68 14.01 -18.92
CA ASP A 515 -4.62 12.56 -18.82
C ASP A 515 -6.03 11.95 -18.85
N GLU A 516 -6.17 10.84 -19.58
CA GLU A 516 -7.41 10.07 -19.62
C GLU A 516 -7.36 8.95 -18.57
N VAL A 517 -8.43 8.82 -17.79
CA VAL A 517 -8.63 7.71 -16.86
C VAL A 517 -9.92 7.00 -17.22
N ASP A 518 -9.81 5.71 -17.50
CA ASP A 518 -10.95 4.83 -17.70
C ASP A 518 -11.56 4.44 -16.35
N PRO A 519 -12.82 4.80 -16.05
CA PRO A 519 -13.47 4.41 -14.80
C PRO A 519 -13.52 2.89 -14.59
N ASP A 520 -13.65 2.09 -15.65
CA ASP A 520 -13.75 0.63 -15.54
C ASP A 520 -12.44 0.03 -15.01
N ARG A 521 -11.32 0.63 -15.41
CA ARG A 521 -10.00 0.29 -14.86
C ARG A 521 -9.92 0.59 -13.37
N VAL A 522 -10.46 1.73 -12.92
CA VAL A 522 -10.47 2.09 -11.49
C VAL A 522 -11.39 1.16 -10.70
N ILE A 523 -12.52 0.74 -11.28
CA ILE A 523 -13.39 -0.28 -10.66
C ILE A 523 -12.61 -1.58 -10.47
N MET A 524 -11.88 -2.03 -11.50
CA MET A 524 -11.06 -3.24 -11.41
C MET A 524 -9.99 -3.14 -10.31
N GLU A 525 -9.41 -1.96 -10.07
CA GLU A 525 -8.50 -1.74 -8.95
C GLU A 525 -9.18 -1.92 -7.59
N VAL A 526 -10.38 -1.34 -7.41
CA VAL A 526 -11.16 -1.48 -6.16
C VAL A 526 -11.58 -2.93 -5.93
N VAL A 527 -12.04 -3.61 -6.97
CA VAL A 527 -12.43 -5.04 -6.91
C VAL A 527 -11.21 -5.92 -6.65
N GLY A 528 -10.06 -5.60 -7.23
CA GLY A 528 -8.79 -6.29 -6.97
C GLY A 528 -8.30 -6.16 -5.52
N ASP A 529 -8.48 -4.99 -4.90
CA ASP A 529 -8.17 -4.80 -3.47
C ASP A 529 -9.08 -5.70 -2.59
N CYS A 530 -10.38 -5.77 -2.89
CA CYS A 530 -11.31 -6.70 -2.22
C CYS A 530 -10.90 -8.16 -2.41
N GLN A 531 -10.51 -8.54 -3.63
CA GLN A 531 -10.06 -9.89 -3.93
C GLN A 531 -8.79 -10.26 -3.16
N THR A 532 -7.84 -9.34 -3.06
CA THR A 532 -6.62 -9.53 -2.28
C THR A 532 -6.94 -9.81 -0.81
N LEU A 533 -7.89 -9.07 -0.21
CA LEU A 533 -8.31 -9.31 1.16
C LEU A 533 -9.06 -10.63 1.35
N LEU A 534 -9.82 -11.09 0.34
CA LEU A 534 -10.43 -12.43 0.34
C LEU A 534 -9.36 -13.53 0.37
N GLU A 535 -8.35 -13.42 -0.51
CA GLU A 535 -7.25 -14.38 -0.63
C GLU A 535 -6.41 -14.44 0.65
N GLN A 536 -6.27 -13.31 1.36
CA GLN A 536 -5.55 -13.22 2.64
C GLN A 536 -6.39 -13.63 3.86
N HIS A 537 -7.66 -14.03 3.68
CA HIS A 537 -8.61 -14.27 4.78
C HIS A 537 -8.74 -13.08 5.75
N ALA A 538 -8.57 -11.85 5.24
CA ALA A 538 -8.57 -10.61 6.01
C ALA A 538 -9.95 -9.95 6.10
N LEU A 539 -10.99 -10.56 5.51
CA LEU A 539 -12.37 -10.11 5.58
C LEU A 539 -13.13 -10.85 6.68
N GLN A 540 -13.88 -10.09 7.48
CA GLN A 540 -14.71 -10.63 8.55
C GLN A 540 -16.19 -10.28 8.35
N PRO A 541 -17.11 -11.20 8.68
CA PRO A 541 -18.54 -10.92 8.70
C PRO A 541 -18.86 -9.79 9.68
N HIS A 542 -19.73 -8.86 9.29
CA HIS A 542 -20.25 -7.87 10.22
C HIS A 542 -21.75 -7.63 10.02
N PRO A 543 -22.57 -7.68 11.08
CA PRO A 543 -23.93 -7.15 10.98
C PRO A 543 -23.88 -5.62 10.95
N ILE A 544 -24.61 -4.99 10.02
CA ILE A 544 -24.68 -3.51 9.91
C ILE A 544 -24.91 -2.89 11.28
N SER A 545 -23.97 -2.04 11.71
CA SER A 545 -24.08 -1.38 13.01
C SER A 545 -25.23 -0.37 13.01
N LYS A 546 -26.04 -0.33 14.09
CA LYS A 546 -27.07 0.72 14.31
C LYS A 546 -26.50 2.14 14.20
N LYS A 547 -25.19 2.30 14.44
CA LYS A 547 -24.43 3.55 14.41
C LYS A 547 -24.35 4.15 12.99
N ARG A 548 -24.31 3.30 11.95
CA ARG A 548 -24.37 3.73 10.53
C ARG A 548 -25.76 4.27 10.17
N LYS A 549 -26.83 3.59 10.59
CA LYS A 549 -28.21 4.05 10.40
C LYS A 549 -28.48 5.42 11.06
N GLU A 550 -27.91 5.66 12.25
CA GLU A 550 -28.06 6.92 12.98
C GLU A 550 -27.23 8.08 12.36
N MET A 551 -26.05 7.80 11.79
CA MET A 551 -25.26 8.79 11.04
C MET A 551 -25.83 9.09 9.65
N ASP A 552 -26.41 8.09 8.97
CA ASP A 552 -27.08 8.26 7.70
C ASP A 552 -28.36 9.10 7.86
N GLU A 553 -29.09 9.04 8.98
CA GLU A 553 -30.22 9.95 9.26
C GLU A 553 -29.78 11.43 9.41
N VAL A 554 -28.55 11.68 9.87
CA VAL A 554 -27.96 13.03 9.97
C VAL A 554 -27.48 13.54 8.60
N LEU A 555 -27.13 12.64 7.67
CA LEU A 555 -26.66 12.96 6.32
C LEU A 555 -27.79 12.96 5.26
N VAL A 556 -28.84 12.18 5.45
CA VAL A 556 -30.04 12.05 4.61
C VAL A 556 -31.27 11.73 5.48
N PRO A 557 -32.24 12.64 5.64
CA PRO A 557 -33.52 12.27 6.27
C PRO A 557 -34.25 11.27 5.35
N SER A 558 -34.57 10.11 5.91
CA SER A 558 -35.25 9.02 5.22
C SER A 558 -36.64 9.43 4.72
N ARG A 559 -36.96 9.12 3.45
CA ARG A 559 -38.33 9.17 2.92
C ARG A 559 -39.13 8.02 3.54
N SER A 560 -39.71 8.25 4.71
CA SER A 560 -40.77 7.39 5.21
C SER A 560 -42.06 7.69 4.43
N SER A 561 -42.40 6.82 3.47
CA SER A 561 -43.76 6.70 2.97
C SER A 561 -44.65 6.19 4.11
N LYS A 562 -45.12 7.10 4.96
CA LYS A 562 -46.27 6.83 5.81
C LYS A 562 -47.48 6.71 4.90
N ARG A 563 -47.91 5.47 4.64
CA ARG A 563 -49.28 5.17 4.19
C ARG A 563 -50.23 5.77 5.22
N LEU A 564 -50.78 6.94 4.89
CA LEU A 564 -51.86 7.56 5.60
C LEU A 564 -53.14 6.81 5.21
N ASN A 565 -53.55 5.82 6.00
CA ASN A 565 -54.93 5.31 5.95
C ASN A 565 -55.85 6.43 6.44
N ARG A 566 -56.32 7.26 5.50
CA ARG A 566 -57.48 8.13 5.72
C ARG A 566 -58.73 7.32 5.38
N THR A 567 -59.37 6.82 6.43
CA THR A 567 -60.80 6.55 6.44
C THR A 567 -61.54 7.84 6.06
N ILE A 568 -62.21 7.84 4.90
CA ILE A 568 -63.25 8.81 4.59
C ILE A 568 -64.50 7.99 4.27
N THR A 569 -65.36 7.88 5.27
CA THR A 569 -66.79 7.68 5.09
C THR A 569 -67.39 8.98 4.57
N CYS A 570 -68.11 8.93 3.44
CA CYS A 570 -69.25 9.81 3.16
C CYS A 570 -70.10 9.21 2.04
N SER A 571 -71.25 8.69 2.47
CA SER A 571 -72.61 8.83 1.91
C SER A 571 -72.76 9.42 0.51
N GLY A 572 -73.45 8.67 -0.36
CA GLY A 572 -73.93 9.08 -1.68
C GLY A 572 -74.07 7.90 -2.61
#